data_AF-A0A550GN19-F1
#
_entry.id   AF-A0A550GN19-F1
#
_cell.length_a   1.000
_cell.length_b   1.000
_cell.length_c   1.000
_cell.angle_alpha   90.00
_cell.angle_beta   90.00
_cell.angle_gamma   90.00
#
_symmetry.space_group_name_H-M   'P 1'
#
loop_
_entity.id
_entity.type
_entity.pdbx_description
1 polymer ?
#
loop_
_entity_poly.entity_id
_entity_poly.type
_entity_poly.pdbx_seq_one_letter_code
_entity_poly.pdbx_strand_id
1 'polypeptide(L)'
;MATQPEKKQETEKKKPKTITALSKMKVLLPFIGNNHKSATIGKIFLVAGIIALLFSIYSGSQIMALVGLGLTFWAAVFFLVSPIRYVDSTILASTTATMYQAIDRTLSDYKYRGKGYYLPPYSQEEYLPENLKGLRETTAFISFSQDATMPAIDDIAQSKFLLVSKKGVLVTPPGLGLLIETEKNMPPTTKMGINDLFESISTIISERFGLAREIKLNAETERVNLKIHGSLYMDLYNPRVKLESIELLGCPITSAIACAIAKHVGRPVKIQQIKVFLEDQTTEVEYQIITG
;
A
#
# COMPACT_ATOMS: atom_id res chain seq x y z
N MET A 1 56.25 -36.53 -45.06
CA MET A 1 55.71 -37.91 -45.03
C MET A 1 55.00 -38.06 -43.70
N ALA A 2 53.70 -38.33 -43.55
CA ALA A 2 52.60 -38.68 -44.44
C ALA A 2 51.30 -38.18 -43.72
N THR A 3 50.51 -37.31 -44.35
CA THR A 3 49.21 -37.58 -44.99
C THR A 3 48.02 -37.81 -44.03
N GLN A 4 47.02 -36.92 -44.13
CA GLN A 4 45.66 -37.00 -43.54
C GLN A 4 44.85 -38.20 -44.09
N PRO A 5 43.66 -38.51 -43.51
CA PRO A 5 42.40 -37.91 -44.00
C PRO A 5 41.49 -37.43 -42.84
N GLU A 6 40.95 -36.22 -42.87
CA GLU A 6 39.72 -35.78 -43.55
C GLU A 6 38.47 -36.63 -43.23
N LYS A 7 37.64 -36.14 -42.29
CA LYS A 7 36.21 -36.44 -42.25
C LYS A 7 35.40 -35.15 -42.05
N LYS A 8 34.79 -34.72 -43.15
CA LYS A 8 33.68 -33.78 -43.25
C LYS A 8 32.43 -34.38 -42.60
N GLN A 9 31.72 -33.59 -41.79
CA GLN A 9 30.28 -33.72 -41.58
C GLN A 9 29.65 -32.33 -41.60
N GLU A 10 29.26 -31.95 -42.82
CA GLU A 10 27.91 -31.57 -43.22
C GLU A 10 27.02 -30.84 -42.20
N THR A 11 27.05 -29.51 -42.33
CA THR A 11 25.90 -28.58 -42.36
C THR A 11 24.52 -29.09 -41.94
N GLU A 12 23.99 -28.54 -40.85
CA GLU A 12 22.56 -28.23 -40.74
C GLU A 12 22.37 -26.76 -40.32
N LYS A 13 22.18 -25.90 -41.33
CA LYS A 13 21.74 -24.51 -41.18
C LYS A 13 20.28 -24.51 -40.69
N LYS A 14 20.07 -24.36 -39.38
CA LYS A 14 18.74 -24.04 -38.84
C LYS A 14 18.38 -22.59 -39.18
N LYS A 15 17.49 -22.44 -40.16
CA LYS A 15 16.78 -21.19 -40.50
C LYS A 15 16.12 -20.58 -39.24
N PRO A 16 16.21 -19.25 -39.03
CA PRO A 16 15.36 -18.57 -38.06
C PRO A 16 13.93 -18.52 -38.62
N LYS A 17 13.06 -19.43 -38.16
CA LYS A 17 11.61 -19.33 -38.39
C LYS A 17 11.02 -18.38 -37.36
N THR A 18 10.79 -17.15 -37.80
CA THR A 18 9.56 -16.39 -37.55
C THR A 18 9.01 -16.42 -36.12
N ILE A 19 9.61 -15.61 -35.23
CA ILE A 19 8.91 -15.07 -34.06
C ILE A 19 8.88 -13.55 -34.22
N THR A 20 8.12 -13.08 -35.21
CA THR A 20 7.92 -11.65 -35.47
C THR A 20 6.52 -11.43 -36.03
N ALA A 21 5.52 -11.92 -35.31
CA ALA A 21 4.12 -11.62 -35.61
C ALA A 21 3.23 -11.47 -34.36
N LEU A 22 3.69 -11.92 -33.18
CA LEU A 22 2.91 -11.82 -31.93
C LEU A 22 3.34 -10.65 -31.01
N SER A 23 4.47 -9.98 -31.26
CA SER A 23 4.89 -8.79 -30.49
C SER A 23 4.35 -7.46 -31.02
N LYS A 24 3.69 -7.45 -32.18
CA LYS A 24 3.01 -6.27 -32.74
C LYS A 24 1.49 -6.25 -32.53
N MET A 25 0.94 -7.28 -31.89
CA MET A 25 -0.51 -7.41 -31.64
C MET A 25 -0.87 -7.13 -30.17
N LYS A 26 -0.16 -6.17 -29.55
CA LYS A 26 -0.46 -5.65 -28.20
C LYS A 26 -0.38 -4.11 -28.14
N VAL A 27 -0.68 -3.45 -29.26
CA VAL A 27 -0.64 -1.97 -29.43
C VAL A 27 -1.98 -1.44 -29.98
N LEU A 28 -3.07 -2.19 -29.85
CA LEU A 28 -4.38 -1.78 -30.38
C LEU A 28 -5.55 -2.13 -29.48
N LEU A 29 -5.34 -2.01 -28.17
CA LEU A 29 -6.42 -1.62 -27.28
C LEU A 29 -6.05 -0.23 -26.77
N PRO A 30 -6.73 0.84 -27.22
CA PRO A 30 -6.59 2.11 -26.55
C PRO A 30 -6.99 1.86 -25.09
N PHE A 31 -6.06 2.13 -24.18
CA PHE A 31 -6.38 2.32 -22.78
C PHE A 31 -7.50 3.36 -22.75
N ILE A 32 -8.74 2.92 -22.53
CA ILE A 32 -9.93 3.78 -22.50
C ILE A 32 -9.84 4.56 -21.18
N GLY A 33 -8.93 5.54 -21.14
CA GLY A 33 -8.95 6.67 -20.24
C GLY A 33 -10.07 7.60 -20.69
N ASN A 34 -11.31 7.19 -20.50
CA ASN A 34 -12.51 7.99 -20.70
C ASN A 34 -13.59 7.54 -19.70
N ASN A 35 -13.21 7.52 -18.42
CA ASN A 35 -14.04 7.08 -17.29
C ASN A 35 -15.29 7.95 -17.04
N HIS A 36 -15.45 9.08 -17.74
CA HIS A 36 -16.70 9.84 -17.77
C HIS A 36 -17.82 9.15 -18.57
N LYS A 37 -17.50 8.20 -19.45
CA LYS A 37 -18.50 7.61 -20.36
C LYS A 37 -19.47 6.64 -19.67
N SER A 38 -19.02 5.80 -18.74
CA SER A 38 -19.89 4.81 -18.08
C SER A 38 -21.01 5.47 -17.26
N ALA A 39 -20.67 6.45 -16.41
CA ALA A 39 -21.67 7.20 -15.64
C ALA A 39 -22.62 8.01 -16.54
N THR A 40 -22.13 8.49 -17.69
CA THR A 40 -22.96 9.20 -18.67
C THR A 40 -23.92 8.24 -19.36
N ILE A 41 -23.47 7.04 -19.73
CA ILE A 41 -24.30 5.98 -20.31
C ILE A 41 -25.36 5.53 -19.30
N GLY A 42 -24.99 5.33 -18.03
CA GLY A 42 -25.94 4.99 -16.96
C GLY A 42 -27.06 6.03 -16.80
N LYS A 43 -26.73 7.33 -16.86
CA LYS A 43 -27.75 8.41 -16.85
C LYS A 43 -28.69 8.35 -18.05
N ILE A 44 -28.18 8.10 -19.25
CA ILE A 44 -28.99 8.00 -20.48
C ILE A 44 -29.97 6.82 -20.37
N PHE A 45 -29.48 5.65 -19.94
CA PHE A 45 -30.31 4.46 -19.74
C PHE A 45 -31.38 4.67 -18.67
N LEU A 46 -31.03 5.36 -17.58
CA LEU A 46 -31.99 5.69 -16.51
C LEU A 46 -33.12 6.57 -17.04
N VAL A 47 -32.80 7.66 -17.74
CA VAL A 47 -33.78 8.60 -18.28
C VAL A 47 -34.65 7.91 -19.34
N ALA A 48 -34.06 7.16 -20.26
CA ALA A 48 -34.79 6.40 -21.27
C ALA A 48 -35.73 5.35 -20.63
N GLY A 49 -35.26 4.66 -19.58
CA GLY A 49 -36.06 3.68 -18.84
C GLY A 49 -37.25 4.32 -18.12
N ILE A 50 -37.05 5.46 -17.45
CA ILE A 50 -38.15 6.21 -16.80
C ILE A 50 -39.18 6.68 -17.82
N ILE A 51 -38.73 7.22 -18.97
CA ILE A 51 -39.63 7.67 -20.04
C ILE A 51 -40.43 6.49 -20.60
N ALA A 52 -39.78 5.34 -20.84
CA ALA A 52 -40.46 4.13 -21.33
C ALA A 52 -41.50 3.60 -20.33
N LEU A 53 -41.21 3.65 -19.02
CA LEU A 53 -42.16 3.28 -17.96
C LEU A 53 -43.38 4.22 -17.91
N LEU A 54 -43.15 5.53 -17.97
CA LEU A 54 -44.25 6.51 -18.02
C LEU A 54 -45.12 6.32 -19.27
N PHE A 55 -44.50 6.07 -20.43
CA PHE A 55 -45.21 5.81 -21.67
C PHE A 55 -46.00 4.49 -21.63
N SER A 56 -45.48 3.47 -20.94
CA SER A 56 -46.20 2.20 -20.72
C SER A 56 -47.49 2.39 -19.94
N ILE A 57 -47.46 3.21 -18.88
CA ILE A 57 -48.67 3.53 -18.09
C ILE A 57 -49.72 4.21 -18.95
N TYR A 58 -49.32 5.17 -19.79
CA TYR A 58 -50.23 5.88 -20.67
C TYR A 58 -50.83 4.98 -21.78
N SER A 59 -50.02 4.10 -22.36
CA SER A 59 -50.43 3.23 -23.47
C SER A 59 -51.04 1.89 -23.05
N GLY A 60 -50.97 1.54 -21.76
CA GLY A 60 -51.39 0.23 -21.25
C GLY A 60 -50.54 -0.95 -21.75
N SER A 61 -49.34 -0.69 -22.29
CA SER A 61 -48.51 -1.70 -22.94
C SER A 61 -47.55 -2.39 -21.97
N GLN A 62 -47.75 -3.70 -21.75
CA GLN A 62 -46.87 -4.53 -20.93
C GLN A 62 -45.45 -4.67 -21.51
N ILE A 63 -45.31 -4.67 -22.84
CA ILE A 63 -44.01 -4.79 -23.51
C ILE A 63 -43.14 -3.58 -23.18
N MET A 64 -43.70 -2.37 -23.21
CA MET A 64 -42.98 -1.14 -22.86
C MET A 64 -42.59 -1.10 -21.39
N ALA A 65 -43.41 -1.66 -20.49
CA ALA A 65 -43.06 -1.78 -19.07
C ALA A 65 -41.81 -2.65 -18.87
N LEU A 66 -41.73 -3.80 -19.56
CA LEU A 66 -40.58 -4.70 -19.50
C LEU A 66 -39.31 -4.04 -20.05
N VAL A 67 -39.42 -3.31 -21.16
CA VAL A 67 -38.28 -2.55 -21.73
C VAL A 67 -37.82 -1.47 -20.76
N GLY A 68 -38.75 -0.71 -20.19
CA GLY A 68 -38.44 0.33 -19.21
C GLY A 68 -37.74 -0.22 -17.96
N LEU A 69 -38.24 -1.34 -17.42
CA LEU A 69 -37.64 -2.03 -16.28
C LEU A 69 -36.24 -2.58 -16.61
N GLY A 70 -36.06 -3.13 -17.80
CA GLY A 70 -34.75 -3.61 -18.27
C GLY A 70 -33.74 -2.47 -18.36
N LEU A 71 -34.13 -1.33 -18.93
CA LEU A 71 -33.28 -0.15 -19.05
C LEU A 71 -32.90 0.44 -17.68
N THR A 72 -33.85 0.53 -16.74
CA THR A 72 -33.55 1.02 -15.38
C THR A 72 -32.66 0.05 -14.61
N PHE A 73 -32.86 -1.27 -14.77
CA PHE A 73 -31.97 -2.28 -14.20
C PHE A 73 -30.54 -2.15 -14.72
N TRP A 74 -30.35 -2.07 -16.04
CA TRP A 74 -29.01 -1.88 -16.61
C TRP A 74 -28.39 -0.54 -16.21
N ALA A 75 -29.19 0.52 -16.07
CA ALA A 75 -28.71 1.78 -15.51
C ALA A 75 -28.16 1.60 -14.09
N ALA A 76 -28.89 0.89 -13.22
CA ALA A 76 -28.43 0.59 -11.87
C ALA A 76 -27.13 -0.22 -11.87
N VAL A 77 -27.00 -1.21 -12.76
CA VAL A 77 -25.75 -1.96 -12.96
C VAL A 77 -24.61 -1.04 -13.38
N PHE A 78 -24.79 -0.14 -14.35
CA PHE A 78 -23.74 0.80 -14.76
C PHE A 78 -23.34 1.78 -13.65
N PHE A 79 -24.30 2.20 -12.82
CA PHE A 79 -24.01 3.00 -11.62
C PHE A 79 -23.25 2.20 -10.57
N LEU A 80 -23.58 0.92 -10.37
CA LEU A 80 -22.87 0.00 -9.46
C LEU A 80 -21.45 -0.31 -9.95
N VAL A 81 -21.26 -0.42 -11.26
CA VAL A 81 -19.95 -0.61 -11.92
C VAL A 81 -19.20 0.73 -12.09
N SER A 82 -19.64 1.81 -11.40
CA SER A 82 -18.92 3.08 -11.42
C SER A 82 -17.43 2.87 -11.12
N PRO A 83 -16.52 3.53 -11.85
CA PRO A 83 -15.12 3.17 -11.86
C PRO A 83 -14.48 3.44 -10.51
N ILE A 84 -14.14 2.37 -9.79
CA ILE A 84 -13.07 2.41 -8.79
C ILE A 84 -11.82 2.82 -9.57
N ARG A 85 -11.15 3.89 -9.15
CA ARG A 85 -9.92 4.34 -9.82
C ARG A 85 -8.83 3.32 -9.51
N TYR A 86 -8.54 2.43 -10.46
CA TYR A 86 -7.43 1.50 -10.35
C TYR A 86 -6.13 2.18 -10.73
N VAL A 87 -5.10 1.98 -9.92
CA VAL A 87 -3.72 2.36 -10.23
C VAL A 87 -2.96 1.08 -10.55
N ASP A 88 -2.20 1.09 -11.64
CA ASP A 88 -1.31 -0.02 -11.97
C ASP A 88 -0.30 -0.20 -10.82
N SER A 89 -0.14 -1.42 -10.32
CA SER A 89 0.75 -1.73 -9.21
C SER A 89 2.20 -1.34 -9.50
N THR A 90 2.62 -1.38 -10.77
CA THR A 90 3.95 -0.96 -11.22
C THR A 90 4.15 0.54 -11.05
N ILE A 91 3.11 1.34 -11.33
CA ILE A 91 3.15 2.80 -11.16
C ILE A 91 3.16 3.14 -9.66
N LEU A 92 2.35 2.44 -8.87
CA LEU A 92 2.33 2.60 -7.42
C LEU A 92 3.69 2.24 -6.80
N ALA A 93 4.28 1.12 -7.22
CA ALA A 93 5.59 0.67 -6.73
C ALA A 93 6.71 1.62 -7.16
N SER A 94 6.76 2.05 -8.42
CA SER A 94 7.81 2.95 -8.92
C SER A 94 7.77 4.35 -8.31
N THR A 95 6.58 4.93 -8.15
CA THR A 95 6.42 6.23 -7.47
C THR A 95 6.80 6.14 -6.01
N THR A 96 6.39 5.05 -5.34
CA THR A 96 6.76 4.78 -3.94
C THR A 96 8.25 4.54 -3.77
N ALA A 97 8.89 3.76 -4.65
CA ALA A 97 10.33 3.54 -4.66
C ALA A 97 11.10 4.86 -4.81
N THR A 98 10.62 5.77 -5.66
CA THR A 98 11.24 7.10 -5.84
C THR A 98 11.17 7.92 -4.55
N MET A 99 10.07 7.83 -3.79
CA MET A 99 9.97 8.49 -2.47
C MET A 99 10.99 7.92 -1.49
N TYR A 100 11.14 6.59 -1.40
CA TYR A 100 12.16 5.97 -0.54
C TYR A 100 13.58 6.33 -0.99
N GLN A 101 13.86 6.42 -2.29
CA GLN A 101 15.16 6.90 -2.77
C GLN A 101 15.45 8.34 -2.34
N ALA A 102 14.45 9.21 -2.27
CA ALA A 102 14.62 10.56 -1.76
C ALA A 102 14.91 10.57 -0.25
N ILE A 103 14.23 9.72 0.52
CA ILE A 103 14.52 9.50 1.94
C ILE A 103 15.94 8.97 2.11
N ASP A 104 16.35 7.95 1.35
CA ASP A 104 17.70 7.36 1.40
C ASP A 104 18.79 8.39 1.10
N ARG A 105 18.61 9.22 0.06
CA ARG A 105 19.56 10.30 -0.24
C ARG A 105 19.70 11.23 0.96
N THR A 106 18.57 11.67 1.53
CA THR A 106 18.57 12.52 2.73
C THR A 106 19.27 11.82 3.90
N LEU A 107 18.94 10.55 4.17
CA LEU A 107 19.56 9.80 5.26
C LEU A 107 21.06 9.59 5.05
N SER A 108 21.49 9.40 3.80
CA SER A 108 22.90 9.22 3.46
C SER A 108 23.72 10.51 3.59
N ASP A 109 23.16 11.66 3.17
CA ASP A 109 23.81 12.97 3.23
C ASP A 109 24.15 13.36 4.67
N TYR A 110 23.27 13.01 5.59
CA TYR A 110 23.43 13.25 7.02
C TYR A 110 24.04 12.06 7.79
N LYS A 111 24.45 10.99 7.08
CA LYS A 111 25.11 9.79 7.63
C LYS A 111 24.31 9.09 8.73
N TYR A 112 22.99 8.99 8.59
CA TYR A 112 22.16 8.23 9.51
C TYR A 112 22.49 6.74 9.44
N ARG A 113 22.76 6.10 10.58
CA ARG A 113 23.07 4.67 10.72
C ARG A 113 22.20 3.96 11.76
N GLY A 114 21.26 4.68 12.36
CA GLY A 114 20.48 4.21 13.49
C GLY A 114 19.26 3.37 13.12
N LYS A 115 18.25 3.39 13.98
CA LYS A 115 16.99 2.62 13.83
C LYS A 115 15.79 3.56 13.76
N GLY A 116 14.73 3.08 13.11
CA GLY A 116 13.43 3.74 13.04
C GLY A 116 12.54 3.31 14.20
N TYR A 117 11.90 4.28 14.85
CA TYR A 117 10.97 4.10 15.96
C TYR A 117 9.65 4.79 15.65
N TYR A 118 8.57 4.04 15.66
CA TYR A 118 7.21 4.53 15.56
C TYR A 118 6.75 5.03 16.92
N LEU A 119 6.43 6.30 17.01
CA LEU A 119 6.00 6.97 18.24
C LEU A 119 4.48 7.05 18.27
N PRO A 120 3.82 6.63 19.38
CA PRO A 120 2.38 6.77 19.52
C PRO A 120 1.98 8.24 19.44
N PRO A 121 0.78 8.55 18.92
CA PRO A 121 0.23 9.89 19.04
C PRO A 121 -0.12 10.16 20.51
N TYR A 122 0.00 11.41 20.93
CA TYR A 122 -0.52 11.84 22.22
C TYR A 122 -2.05 11.93 22.16
N SER A 123 -2.71 11.56 23.25
CA SER A 123 -4.16 11.51 23.34
C SER A 123 -4.79 12.85 22.94
N GLN A 124 -5.83 12.80 22.10
CA GLN A 124 -6.56 13.99 21.64
C GLN A 124 -7.37 14.65 22.77
N GLU A 125 -7.60 13.93 23.87
CA GLU A 125 -8.43 14.37 25.00
C GLU A 125 -7.64 15.14 26.07
N GLU A 126 -6.31 14.99 26.10
CA GLU A 126 -5.46 15.80 26.96
C GLU A 126 -5.12 17.12 26.25
N TYR A 127 -5.28 18.24 26.96
CA TYR A 127 -4.89 19.56 26.47
C TYR A 127 -3.39 19.56 26.16
N LEU A 128 -3.05 19.33 24.89
CA LEU A 128 -1.70 19.44 24.37
C LEU A 128 -1.39 20.93 24.17
N PRO A 129 -0.45 21.52 24.95
CA PRO A 129 0.00 22.88 24.70
C PRO A 129 0.50 23.04 23.27
N GLU A 130 0.45 24.28 22.77
CA GLU A 130 0.59 24.56 21.34
C GLU A 130 1.91 24.07 20.71
N ASN A 131 2.95 23.99 21.54
CA ASN A 131 4.25 23.44 21.22
C ASN A 131 4.31 21.92 21.12
N LEU A 132 3.20 21.19 21.34
CA LEU A 132 3.06 19.73 21.23
C LEU A 132 2.09 19.29 20.11
N LYS A 133 1.60 20.22 19.27
CA LYS A 133 0.61 19.89 18.23
C LYS A 133 1.08 18.85 17.21
N GLY A 134 2.38 18.77 16.89
CA GLY A 134 2.87 17.76 15.95
C GLY A 134 2.99 16.35 16.54
N LEU A 135 2.69 16.17 17.83
CA LEU A 135 2.52 14.86 18.48
C LEU A 135 1.09 14.31 18.37
N ARG A 136 0.17 15.03 17.73
CA ARG A 136 -1.22 14.56 17.53
C ARG A 136 -1.33 13.36 16.59
N GLU A 137 -0.32 13.16 15.75
CA GLU A 137 -0.25 12.08 14.77
C GLU A 137 0.94 11.18 15.06
N THR A 138 0.81 9.91 14.67
CA THR A 138 1.90 8.94 14.78
C THR A 138 3.07 9.41 13.91
N THR A 139 4.25 9.52 14.53
CA THR A 139 5.48 9.98 13.87
C THR A 139 6.54 8.91 13.93
N ALA A 140 7.42 8.83 12.94
CA ALA A 140 8.58 7.95 12.97
C ALA A 140 9.85 8.75 13.30
N PHE A 141 10.59 8.32 14.32
CA PHE A 141 11.89 8.84 14.68
C PHE A 141 13.00 7.98 14.11
N ILE A 142 13.96 8.58 13.41
CA ILE A 142 15.14 7.91 12.87
C ILE A 142 16.38 8.44 13.59
N SER A 143 17.12 7.57 14.26
CA SER A 143 18.33 7.97 14.97
C SER A 143 19.56 8.05 14.04
N PHE A 144 20.49 8.96 14.33
CA PHE A 144 21.78 9.07 13.61
C PHE A 144 22.69 7.87 13.91
N SER A 145 22.67 7.34 15.14
CA SER A 145 23.52 6.24 15.57
C SER A 145 22.72 5.07 16.14
N GLN A 146 23.31 3.88 16.13
CA GLN A 146 22.71 2.67 16.69
C GLN A 146 22.57 2.74 18.22
N ASP A 147 23.45 3.48 18.88
CA ASP A 147 23.45 3.67 20.35
C ASP A 147 22.61 4.86 20.81
N ALA A 148 21.87 5.50 19.89
CA ALA A 148 21.07 6.66 20.25
C ALA A 148 19.89 6.25 21.15
N THR A 149 19.76 6.93 22.28
CA THR A 149 18.62 6.79 23.17
C THR A 149 17.39 7.50 22.60
N MET A 150 16.20 6.99 22.95
CA MET A 150 14.94 7.60 22.55
C MET A 150 14.90 9.09 22.95
N PRO A 151 14.48 10.01 22.06
CA PRO A 151 14.32 11.40 22.41
C PRO A 151 13.31 11.58 23.55
N ALA A 152 13.53 12.59 24.39
CA ALA A 152 12.58 12.92 25.43
C ALA A 152 11.28 13.47 24.81
N ILE A 153 10.18 13.33 25.53
CA ILE A 153 8.85 13.79 25.08
C ILE A 153 8.90 15.28 24.69
N ASP A 154 9.59 16.10 25.48
CA ASP A 154 9.76 17.54 25.27
C ASP A 154 10.61 17.92 24.03
N ASP A 155 11.40 16.97 23.50
CA ASP A 155 12.11 17.16 22.24
C ASP A 155 11.17 16.85 21.06
N ILE A 156 10.43 15.74 21.14
CA ILE A 156 9.53 15.28 20.07
C ILE A 156 8.37 16.26 19.87
N ALA A 157 7.81 16.71 20.98
CA ALA A 157 6.98 17.89 21.19
C ALA A 157 7.16 18.99 20.13
N GLN A 158 8.39 19.50 20.04
CA GLN A 158 8.72 20.71 19.28
C GLN A 158 8.47 20.55 17.78
N SER A 159 8.16 19.34 17.31
CA SER A 159 7.77 19.05 15.92
C SER A 159 8.79 19.54 14.90
N LYS A 160 10.04 19.71 15.34
CA LYS A 160 11.15 20.07 14.49
C LYS A 160 11.57 18.83 13.74
N PHE A 161 11.61 18.93 12.41
CA PHE A 161 12.09 17.86 11.54
C PHE A 161 13.47 17.35 11.99
N LEU A 162 14.37 18.27 12.35
CA LEU A 162 15.70 17.96 12.89
C LEU A 162 15.74 18.13 14.41
N LEU A 163 15.99 17.04 15.13
CA LEU A 163 16.29 17.05 16.55
C LEU A 163 17.80 17.13 16.75
N VAL A 164 18.35 18.34 16.56
CA VAL A 164 19.80 18.62 16.68
C VAL A 164 20.35 18.20 18.05
N SER A 165 19.54 18.32 19.11
CA SER A 165 19.92 17.96 20.50
C SER A 165 20.12 16.46 20.72
N LYS A 166 19.39 15.60 20.01
CA LYS A 166 19.28 14.15 20.28
C LYS A 166 19.68 13.27 19.11
N LYS A 167 20.35 13.87 18.13
CA LYS A 167 20.96 13.13 17.03
C LYS A 167 19.94 12.28 16.24
N GLY A 168 18.84 12.88 15.78
CA GLY A 168 17.88 12.17 14.92
C GLY A 168 16.93 13.08 14.14
N VAL A 169 16.05 12.47 13.34
CA VAL A 169 15.00 13.16 12.56
C VAL A 169 13.65 12.55 12.84
N LEU A 170 12.63 13.41 12.87
CA LEU A 170 11.24 13.03 12.87
C LEU A 170 10.72 13.07 11.43
N VAL A 171 10.19 11.96 10.95
CA VAL A 171 9.53 11.85 9.64
C VAL A 171 8.09 11.40 9.79
N THR A 172 7.26 11.85 8.86
CA THR A 172 5.94 11.27 8.68
C THR A 172 6.10 9.82 8.18
N PRO A 173 5.54 8.82 8.88
CA PRO A 173 5.68 7.44 8.46
C PRO A 173 4.95 7.19 7.13
N PRO A 174 5.53 6.42 6.20
CA PRO A 174 4.97 6.21 4.87
C PRO A 174 3.61 5.49 4.88
N GLY A 175 3.27 4.81 5.97
CA GLY A 175 1.98 4.17 6.18
C GLY A 175 0.93 5.00 6.91
N LEU A 176 1.21 6.25 7.31
CA LEU A 176 0.28 7.05 8.12
C LEU A 176 -1.07 7.27 7.40
N GLY A 177 -1.03 7.63 6.12
CA GLY A 177 -2.25 7.84 5.34
C GLY A 177 -3.08 6.56 5.22
N LEU A 178 -2.43 5.40 5.09
CA LEU A 178 -3.10 4.11 5.06
C LEU A 178 -3.73 3.78 6.41
N LEU A 179 -3.06 4.07 7.53
CA LEU A 179 -3.66 3.94 8.86
C LEU A 179 -4.92 4.80 9.00
N ILE A 180 -4.85 6.09 8.64
CA ILE A 180 -5.98 7.02 8.74
C ILE A 180 -7.19 6.51 7.93
N GLU A 181 -6.96 6.03 6.70
CA GLU A 181 -8.04 5.45 5.89
C GLU A 181 -8.54 4.13 6.47
N THR A 182 -7.67 3.32 7.07
CA THR A 182 -8.08 2.08 7.73
C THR A 182 -9.00 2.39 8.93
N GLU A 183 -8.64 3.37 9.76
CA GLU A 183 -9.41 3.76 10.95
C GLU A 183 -10.80 4.29 10.61
N LYS A 184 -10.96 5.05 9.51
CA LYS A 184 -12.28 5.49 9.03
C LYS A 184 -13.23 4.33 8.71
N ASN A 185 -12.67 3.15 8.45
CA ASN A 185 -13.37 1.95 8.06
C ASN A 185 -13.48 0.92 9.20
N MET A 186 -12.98 1.26 10.39
CA MET A 186 -13.04 0.45 11.60
C MET A 186 -14.14 0.92 12.54
N PRO A 187 -14.68 0.01 13.38
CA PRO A 187 -15.47 0.41 14.53
C PRO A 187 -14.62 1.20 15.55
N PRO A 188 -15.24 2.00 16.44
CA PRO A 188 -14.53 2.81 17.42
C PRO A 188 -13.58 1.96 18.29
N THR A 189 -12.33 2.38 18.38
CA THR A 189 -11.21 1.63 18.97
C THR A 189 -11.17 1.60 20.51
N THR A 190 -12.05 2.34 21.18
CA THR A 190 -12.01 2.58 22.65
C THR A 190 -12.20 1.33 23.53
N LYS A 191 -12.57 0.18 22.98
CA LYS A 191 -12.68 -1.10 23.70
C LYS A 191 -12.12 -2.31 22.96
N MET A 192 -11.44 -2.08 21.84
CA MET A 192 -10.95 -3.15 20.99
C MET A 192 -9.73 -3.83 21.64
N GLY A 193 -9.65 -5.16 21.66
CA GLY A 193 -8.41 -5.84 22.05
C GLY A 193 -7.36 -5.75 20.92
N ILE A 194 -6.09 -6.02 21.23
CA ILE A 194 -5.03 -6.03 20.21
C ILE A 194 -5.30 -7.06 19.09
N ASN A 195 -5.91 -8.21 19.44
CA ASN A 195 -6.25 -9.24 18.47
C ASN A 195 -7.40 -8.79 17.55
N ASP A 196 -8.41 -8.13 18.11
CA ASP A 196 -9.53 -7.58 17.33
C ASP A 196 -9.03 -6.47 16.37
N LEU A 197 -8.06 -5.67 16.82
CA LEU A 197 -7.37 -4.68 15.98
C LEU A 197 -6.65 -5.39 14.82
N PHE A 198 -5.92 -6.45 15.11
CA PHE A 198 -5.16 -7.20 14.10
C PHE A 198 -6.06 -7.84 13.06
N GLU A 199 -7.16 -8.45 13.47
CA GLU A 199 -8.18 -8.99 12.57
C GLU A 199 -8.77 -7.87 11.71
N SER A 200 -9.17 -6.75 12.32
CA SER A 200 -9.77 -5.62 11.61
C SER A 200 -8.81 -4.99 10.60
N ILE A 201 -7.55 -4.74 10.98
CA ILE A 201 -6.53 -4.19 10.08
C ILE A 201 -6.28 -5.16 8.92
N SER A 202 -6.11 -6.45 9.22
CA SER A 202 -5.80 -7.47 8.21
C SER A 202 -6.91 -7.51 7.18
N THR A 203 -8.16 -7.67 7.62
CA THR A 203 -9.36 -7.72 6.76
C THR A 203 -9.51 -6.45 5.92
N ILE A 204 -9.33 -5.26 6.50
CA ILE A 204 -9.48 -4.00 5.75
C ILE A 204 -8.37 -3.86 4.69
N ILE A 205 -7.11 -4.14 5.03
CA ILE A 205 -6.00 -3.98 4.09
C ILE A 205 -6.06 -5.05 2.98
N SER A 206 -6.35 -6.31 3.30
CA SER A 206 -6.36 -7.39 2.31
C SER A 206 -7.65 -7.43 1.49
N GLU A 207 -8.82 -7.36 2.12
CA GLU A 207 -10.10 -7.59 1.43
C GLU A 207 -10.68 -6.29 0.89
N ARG A 208 -10.67 -5.22 1.69
CA ARG A 208 -11.32 -3.96 1.31
C ARG A 208 -10.44 -3.10 0.41
N PHE A 209 -9.16 -2.98 0.74
CA PHE A 209 -8.21 -2.20 -0.07
C PHE A 209 -7.49 -3.02 -1.12
N GLY A 210 -7.46 -4.36 -1.00
CA GLY A 210 -6.79 -5.22 -1.98
C GLY A 210 -5.29 -4.98 -2.08
N LEU A 211 -4.64 -4.52 -1.00
CA LEU A 211 -3.21 -4.18 -1.00
C LEU A 211 -2.29 -5.40 -0.78
N ALA A 212 -2.87 -6.48 -0.27
CA ALA A 212 -2.23 -7.78 -0.09
C ALA A 212 -3.27 -8.89 -0.25
N ARG A 213 -2.82 -10.10 -0.61
CA ARG A 213 -3.71 -11.26 -0.70
C ARG A 213 -4.12 -11.77 0.68
N GLU A 214 -3.17 -11.82 1.62
CA GLU A 214 -3.41 -12.27 2.98
C GLU A 214 -2.46 -11.54 3.93
N ILE A 215 -2.97 -11.18 5.10
CA ILE A 215 -2.20 -10.62 6.20
C ILE A 215 -2.50 -11.43 7.46
N LYS A 216 -1.44 -11.85 8.14
CA LYS A 216 -1.51 -12.54 9.43
C LYS A 216 -0.67 -11.78 10.44
N LEU A 217 -1.27 -11.49 11.58
CA LEU A 217 -0.64 -10.77 12.69
C LEU A 217 -0.78 -11.61 13.94
N ASN A 218 0.34 -11.85 14.61
CA ASN A 218 0.39 -12.57 15.87
C ASN A 218 1.14 -11.72 16.90
N ALA A 219 0.53 -11.49 18.06
CA ALA A 219 1.19 -10.85 19.19
C ALA A 219 1.76 -11.89 20.16
N GLU A 220 3.03 -11.70 20.50
CA GLU A 220 3.68 -12.17 21.71
C GLU A 220 3.90 -10.96 22.63
N THR A 221 4.22 -11.18 23.91
CA THR A 221 4.18 -10.16 24.99
C THR A 221 4.75 -8.78 24.61
N GLU A 222 5.88 -8.75 23.89
CA GLU A 222 6.55 -7.53 23.43
C GLU A 222 6.94 -7.57 21.95
N ARG A 223 6.50 -8.60 21.23
CA ARG A 223 6.86 -8.84 19.83
C ARG A 223 5.62 -9.07 19.02
N VAL A 224 5.54 -8.44 17.85
CA VAL A 224 4.45 -8.68 16.91
C VAL A 224 5.06 -9.22 15.63
N ASN A 225 4.59 -10.40 15.23
CA ASN A 225 4.98 -11.03 13.98
C ASN A 225 3.90 -10.78 12.94
N LEU A 226 4.31 -10.21 11.82
CA LEU A 226 3.48 -9.95 10.66
C LEU A 226 3.94 -10.82 9.50
N LYS A 227 2.99 -11.46 8.83
CA LYS A 227 3.20 -12.18 7.59
C LYS A 227 2.24 -11.63 6.53
N ILE A 228 2.79 -11.17 5.41
CA ILE A 228 2.04 -10.63 4.28
C ILE A 228 2.29 -11.52 3.07
N HIS A 229 1.23 -11.99 2.43
CA HIS A 229 1.29 -12.70 1.15
C HIS A 229 0.77 -11.82 0.01
N GLY A 230 1.49 -11.78 -1.11
CA GLY A 230 1.07 -11.11 -2.34
C GLY A 230 0.87 -9.61 -2.19
N SER A 231 1.80 -8.93 -1.50
CA SER A 231 1.76 -7.47 -1.31
C SER A 231 1.97 -6.72 -2.64
N LEU A 232 1.18 -5.67 -2.89
CA LEU A 232 1.42 -4.75 -4.01
C LEU A 232 2.74 -3.96 -3.88
N TYR A 233 3.32 -3.92 -2.69
CA TYR A 233 4.59 -3.23 -2.41
C TYR A 233 5.80 -4.17 -2.39
N MET A 234 5.65 -5.42 -2.84
CA MET A 234 6.73 -6.41 -2.83
C MET A 234 7.96 -5.96 -3.62
N ASP A 235 7.75 -5.24 -4.73
CA ASP A 235 8.82 -4.72 -5.58
C ASP A 235 9.74 -3.73 -4.86
N LEU A 236 9.27 -3.11 -3.77
CA LEU A 236 10.09 -2.21 -2.97
C LEU A 236 11.23 -2.96 -2.24
N TYR A 237 11.06 -4.26 -2.01
CA TYR A 237 12.07 -5.11 -1.38
C TYR A 237 13.04 -5.75 -2.37
N ASN A 238 13.04 -5.29 -3.63
CA ASN A 238 13.90 -5.85 -4.65
C ASN A 238 15.39 -5.60 -4.33
N PRO A 239 16.23 -6.66 -4.28
CA PRO A 239 17.64 -6.52 -3.93
C PRO A 239 18.45 -5.67 -4.91
N ARG A 240 17.94 -5.42 -6.14
CA ARG A 240 18.60 -4.57 -7.14
C ARG A 240 18.60 -3.08 -6.77
N VAL A 241 17.61 -2.63 -5.99
CA VAL A 241 17.40 -1.20 -5.69
C VAL A 241 17.69 -0.88 -4.21
N LYS A 242 18.07 -1.90 -3.41
CA LYS A 242 18.36 -1.86 -1.96
C LYS A 242 18.11 -0.50 -1.30
N LEU A 243 16.91 -0.35 -0.72
CA LEU A 243 16.47 0.88 -0.09
C LEU A 243 16.63 0.79 1.42
N GLU A 244 17.55 1.58 2.01
CA GLU A 244 17.85 1.52 3.44
C GLU A 244 16.67 1.99 4.30
N SER A 245 15.96 3.02 3.83
CA SER A 245 14.75 3.57 4.45
C SER A 245 13.63 2.55 4.58
N ILE A 246 13.56 1.54 3.71
CA ILE A 246 12.59 0.45 3.82
C ILE A 246 12.96 -0.50 4.96
N GLU A 247 14.24 -0.71 5.23
CA GLU A 247 14.66 -1.51 6.39
C GLU A 247 14.33 -0.77 7.71
N LEU A 248 14.31 0.57 7.68
CA LEU A 248 14.05 1.42 8.85
C LEU A 248 12.56 1.70 9.09
N LEU A 249 11.83 2.01 8.03
CA LEU A 249 10.43 2.44 8.08
C LEU A 249 9.47 1.35 7.55
N GLY A 250 9.95 0.34 6.84
CA GLY A 250 9.09 -0.62 6.15
C GLY A 250 8.39 0.01 4.94
N CYS A 251 7.65 -0.79 4.19
CA CYS A 251 6.75 -0.32 3.12
C CYS A 251 5.47 0.31 3.70
N PRO A 252 4.60 0.93 2.89
CA PRO A 252 3.36 1.56 3.38
C PRO A 252 2.47 0.64 4.22
N ILE A 253 2.33 -0.64 3.88
CA ILE A 253 1.54 -1.61 4.67
C ILE A 253 2.20 -1.85 6.03
N THR A 254 3.47 -2.23 6.04
CA THR A 254 4.20 -2.58 7.27
C THR A 254 4.36 -1.36 8.18
N SER A 255 4.48 -0.17 7.59
CA SER A 255 4.53 1.10 8.30
C SER A 255 3.17 1.44 8.93
N ALA A 256 2.06 1.24 8.21
CA ALA A 256 0.71 1.48 8.74
C ALA A 256 0.41 0.57 9.94
N ILE A 257 0.82 -0.70 9.85
CA ILE A 257 0.70 -1.66 10.95
C ILE A 257 1.56 -1.24 12.13
N ALA A 258 2.81 -0.81 11.92
CA ALA A 258 3.65 -0.29 13.00
C ALA A 258 3.01 0.92 13.69
N CYS A 259 2.42 1.84 12.92
CA CYS A 259 1.68 2.97 13.45
C CYS A 259 0.48 2.53 14.28
N ALA A 260 -0.30 1.55 13.79
CA ALA A 260 -1.47 1.04 14.49
C ALA A 260 -1.10 0.38 15.82
N ILE A 261 -0.05 -0.45 15.84
CA ILE A 261 0.46 -1.08 17.05
C ILE A 261 0.91 -0.01 18.04
N ALA A 262 1.73 0.95 17.60
CA ALA A 262 2.22 2.02 18.47
C ALA A 262 1.05 2.81 19.08
N LYS A 263 0.08 3.22 18.25
CA LYS A 263 -1.10 3.96 18.69
C LYS A 263 -1.96 3.17 19.66
N HIS A 264 -2.20 1.89 19.41
CA HIS A 264 -3.04 1.04 20.25
C HIS A 264 -2.39 0.72 21.60
N VAL A 265 -1.08 0.40 21.58
CA VAL A 265 -0.33 0.03 22.78
C VAL A 265 0.07 1.27 23.60
N GLY A 266 0.09 2.46 22.98
CA GLY A 266 0.55 3.70 23.62
C GLY A 266 2.05 3.71 23.91
N ARG A 267 2.82 2.83 23.25
CA ARG A 267 4.27 2.70 23.43
C ARG A 267 4.99 2.73 22.09
N PRO A 268 6.27 3.14 22.07
CA PRO A 268 7.03 3.11 20.83
C PRO A 268 7.24 1.71 20.29
N VAL A 269 7.25 1.59 18.96
CA VAL A 269 7.45 0.32 18.25
C VAL A 269 8.59 0.48 17.27
N LYS A 270 9.49 -0.49 17.16
CA LYS A 270 10.50 -0.52 16.09
C LYS A 270 10.32 -1.74 15.21
N ILE A 271 10.73 -1.61 13.95
CA ILE A 271 10.89 -2.75 13.05
C ILE A 271 12.23 -3.41 13.40
N GLN A 272 12.17 -4.64 13.90
CA GLN A 272 13.34 -5.39 14.31
C GLN A 272 13.99 -6.08 13.11
N GLN A 273 13.17 -6.76 12.31
CA GLN A 273 13.63 -7.49 11.13
C GLN A 273 12.55 -7.53 10.05
N ILE A 274 12.98 -7.48 8.79
CA ILE A 274 12.15 -7.79 7.62
C ILE A 274 12.82 -8.93 6.85
N LYS A 275 12.08 -9.99 6.57
CA LYS A 275 12.49 -11.11 5.72
C LYS A 275 11.56 -11.18 4.52
N VAL A 276 12.14 -11.40 3.34
CA VAL A 276 11.39 -11.38 2.08
C VAL A 276 11.69 -12.63 1.30
N PHE A 277 10.65 -13.36 0.94
CA PHE A 277 10.68 -14.59 0.16
C PHE A 277 10.01 -14.30 -1.18
N LEU A 278 10.83 -14.04 -2.20
CA LEU A 278 10.34 -13.63 -3.53
C LEU A 278 9.56 -14.76 -4.24
N GLU A 279 9.96 -16.02 -4.04
CA GLU A 279 9.32 -17.19 -4.63
C GLU A 279 7.87 -17.34 -4.15
N ASP A 280 7.67 -17.26 -2.84
CA ASP A 280 6.37 -17.38 -2.19
C ASP A 280 5.60 -16.06 -2.11
N GLN A 281 6.14 -15.00 -2.72
CA GLN A 281 5.62 -13.62 -2.62
C GLN A 281 5.26 -13.22 -1.18
N THR A 282 6.14 -13.56 -0.23
CA THR A 282 5.88 -13.42 1.20
C THR A 282 6.84 -12.43 1.85
N THR A 283 6.30 -11.53 2.67
CA THR A 283 7.07 -10.63 3.52
C THR A 283 6.75 -10.95 4.98
N GLU A 284 7.78 -11.26 5.76
CA GLU A 284 7.68 -11.46 7.21
C GLU A 284 8.36 -10.30 7.92
N VAL A 285 7.67 -9.70 8.90
CA VAL A 285 8.16 -8.56 9.66
C VAL A 285 8.02 -8.84 11.15
N GLU A 286 9.10 -8.63 11.89
CA GLU A 286 9.10 -8.68 13.35
C GLU A 286 9.13 -7.25 13.89
N TYR A 287 8.14 -6.90 14.68
CA TYR A 287 8.08 -5.65 15.43
C TYR A 287 8.46 -5.89 16.88
N GLN A 288 9.16 -4.94 17.48
CA GLN A 288 9.44 -4.92 18.91
C GLN A 288 8.78 -3.69 19.54
N ILE A 289 7.96 -3.94 20.57
CA ILE A 289 7.42 -2.90 21.44
C ILE A 289 8.51 -2.52 22.45
N ILE A 290 8.84 -1.24 22.54
CA ILE A 290 9.88 -0.76 23.47
C ILE A 290 9.25 -0.62 24.86
N THR A 291 9.74 -1.41 25.81
CA THR A 291 9.50 -1.23 27.24
C THR A 291 10.51 -0.24 27.81
N GLY A 292 10.01 0.69 28.63
CA GLY A 292 10.80 1.67 29.37
C GLY A 292 11.11 1.20 30.78
#